data_AF-A0A9P7EP28-F1
#
_entry.id   AF-A0A9P7EP28-F1
#
_cell.length_a   1.000
_cell.length_b   1.000
_cell.length_c   1.000
_cell.angle_alpha   90.00
_cell.angle_beta   90.00
_cell.angle_gamma   90.00
#
_symmetry.space_group_name_H-M   'P 1'
#
loop_
_entity.id
_entity.type
_entity.pdbx_description
1 polymer ?
#
loop_
_entity_poly.entity_id
_entity_poly.type
_entity_poly.pdbx_seq_one_letter_code
_entity_poly.pdbx_strand_id
1 'polypeptide(L)'
;MVKKDVENTDKQDDGAAIQWFHSNALQACLIDVGQSIQKPYHLAFAIGKLFYAYFKHDLSHAEQVHAAMQANFFLQLWHSHITDKNRHPIHGHFFLHHCSCISSQNFKSLNSCCDALIKLTLVYQEYYPTVPFLPWQHGSLPLEKIFGITCEFLTNFSYVELLGILHHIEQQQEVLLQLALSYPICQT
;
A
#
# COMPACT_ATOMS: atom_id res chain seq x y z
N MET A 1 -4.92 -6.73 17.52
CA MET A 1 -3.88 -7.72 17.21
C MET A 1 -4.35 -9.05 17.76
N VAL A 2 -4.68 -9.97 16.88
CA VAL A 2 -5.20 -11.30 17.20
C VAL A 2 -4.02 -12.26 17.31
N LYS A 3 -4.12 -13.31 18.12
CA LYS A 3 -3.03 -14.29 18.33
C LYS A 3 -2.52 -14.93 17.02
N LYS A 4 -3.42 -15.06 16.04
CA LYS A 4 -3.13 -15.55 14.67
C LYS A 4 -2.19 -14.63 13.88
N ASP A 5 -2.12 -13.35 14.22
CA ASP A 5 -1.27 -12.36 13.55
C ASP A 5 0.21 -12.43 14.03
N VAL A 6 0.52 -13.31 14.98
CA VAL A 6 1.86 -13.44 15.60
C VAL A 6 2.40 -14.87 15.48
N GLU A 7 1.56 -15.88 15.65
CA GLU A 7 1.95 -17.30 15.57
C GLU A 7 1.61 -17.91 14.20
N ASN A 8 2.62 -18.42 13.49
CA ASN A 8 2.48 -19.02 12.16
C ASN A 8 1.79 -18.10 11.14
N THR A 9 2.24 -16.85 11.12
CA THR A 9 1.64 -15.79 10.31
C THR A 9 1.76 -16.07 8.83
N ASP A 10 0.64 -15.93 8.12
CA ASP A 10 0.66 -15.78 6.69
C ASP A 10 1.40 -14.49 6.35
N LYS A 11 2.63 -14.61 5.86
CA LYS A 11 3.49 -13.47 5.51
C LYS A 11 3.00 -12.74 4.26
N GLN A 12 2.00 -13.27 3.57
CA GLN A 12 1.35 -12.69 2.40
C GLN A 12 0.00 -12.04 2.76
N ASP A 13 -0.42 -12.09 4.02
CA ASP A 13 -1.64 -11.39 4.47
C ASP A 13 -1.35 -9.89 4.66
N ASP A 14 -1.51 -9.14 3.58
CA ASP A 14 -1.41 -7.67 3.58
C ASP A 14 -2.42 -7.02 4.54
N GLY A 15 -3.56 -7.68 4.80
CA GLY A 15 -4.56 -7.23 5.75
C GLY A 15 -4.03 -7.21 7.19
N ALA A 16 -3.30 -8.26 7.59
CA ALA A 16 -2.61 -8.30 8.88
C ALA A 16 -1.52 -7.22 8.98
N ALA A 17 -0.77 -6.97 7.90
CA ALA A 17 0.24 -5.91 7.85
C ALA A 17 -0.38 -4.51 7.96
N ILE A 18 -1.50 -4.24 7.27
CA ILE A 18 -2.20 -2.94 7.32
C ILE A 18 -2.73 -2.64 8.72
N GLN A 19 -3.21 -3.66 9.45
CA GLN A 19 -3.69 -3.50 10.83
C GLN A 19 -2.61 -2.96 11.78
N TRP A 20 -1.33 -3.16 11.47
CA TRP A 20 -0.22 -2.63 12.25
C TRP A 20 -0.18 -1.09 12.25
N PHE A 21 -0.73 -0.47 11.23
CA PHE A 21 -0.84 0.98 11.09
C PHE A 21 -2.17 1.55 11.61
N HIS A 22 -3.05 0.70 12.16
CA HIS A 22 -4.35 1.12 12.69
C HIS A 22 -4.20 1.97 13.96
N SER A 23 -5.14 2.89 14.20
CA SER A 23 -5.14 3.79 15.37
C SER A 23 -4.97 3.06 16.70
N ASN A 24 -5.69 1.94 16.89
CA ASN A 24 -5.58 1.11 18.09
C ASN A 24 -4.17 0.52 18.29
N ALA A 25 -3.49 0.10 17.22
CA ALA A 25 -2.12 -0.43 17.29
C ALA A 25 -1.13 0.69 17.64
N LEU A 26 -1.29 1.86 17.00
CA LEU A 26 -0.50 3.06 17.29
C LEU A 26 -0.71 3.55 18.73
N GLN A 27 -1.95 3.53 19.23
CA GLN A 27 -2.27 3.89 20.61
C GLN A 27 -1.64 2.90 21.61
N ALA A 28 -1.63 1.61 21.30
CA ALA A 28 -0.91 0.61 22.10
C ALA A 28 0.61 0.86 22.12
N CYS A 29 1.19 1.48 21.09
CA CYS A 29 2.58 1.93 21.13
C CYS A 29 2.83 3.07 22.12
N LEU A 30 1.78 3.81 22.52
CA LEU A 30 1.88 4.97 23.43
C LEU A 30 1.58 4.63 24.90
N ILE A 31 0.83 3.56 25.18
CA ILE A 31 0.28 3.25 26.52
C ILE A 31 1.29 2.52 27.45
N ASP A 32 2.45 2.08 26.94
CA ASP A 32 3.37 1.25 27.73
C ASP A 32 4.39 2.09 28.53
N VAL A 33 4.13 2.24 29.82
CA VAL A 33 4.80 3.16 30.76
C VAL A 33 6.13 2.61 31.31
N GLY A 34 6.57 1.40 30.93
CA GLY A 34 7.64 0.69 31.65
C GLY A 34 9.00 0.52 30.96
N GLN A 35 9.11 0.71 29.64
CA GLN A 35 10.37 0.43 28.92
C GLN A 35 10.78 1.59 28.01
N SER A 36 12.02 2.06 28.22
CA SER A 36 12.70 3.17 27.54
C SER A 36 12.87 3.02 26.02
N ILE A 37 12.31 1.98 25.40
CA ILE A 37 12.35 1.82 23.94
C ILE A 37 11.15 2.58 23.40
N GLN A 38 11.39 3.80 22.87
CA GLN A 38 10.39 4.46 22.03
C GLN A 38 10.05 3.49 20.90
N LYS A 39 8.87 2.86 21.02
CA LYS A 39 8.30 1.98 19.99
C LYS A 39 8.28 2.78 18.68
N PRO A 40 8.35 2.13 17.50
CA PRO A 40 8.46 2.81 16.21
C PRO A 40 7.17 3.54 15.78
N TYR A 41 6.49 4.21 16.71
CA TYR A 41 5.28 4.98 16.54
C TYR A 41 5.42 6.01 15.42
N HIS A 42 6.49 6.82 15.42
CA HIS A 42 6.66 7.85 14.40
C HIS A 42 6.80 7.27 12.99
N LEU A 43 7.54 6.16 12.87
CA LEU A 43 7.70 5.44 11.61
C LEU A 43 6.38 4.82 11.16
N ALA A 44 5.70 4.09 12.05
CA ALA A 44 4.43 3.46 11.77
C ALA A 44 3.35 4.51 11.42
N PHE A 45 3.35 5.65 12.10
CA PHE A 45 2.44 6.75 11.80
C PHE A 45 2.71 7.36 10.42
N ALA A 46 3.97 7.68 10.11
CA ALA A 46 4.34 8.27 8.81
C ALA A 46 4.01 7.34 7.64
N ILE A 47 4.39 6.06 7.73
CA ILE A 47 4.11 5.05 6.69
C ILE A 47 2.61 4.75 6.63
N GLY A 48 1.95 4.63 7.78
CA GLY A 48 0.50 4.41 7.85
C GLY A 48 -0.29 5.50 7.16
N LYS A 49 0.11 6.77 7.33
CA LYS A 49 -0.50 7.90 6.60
C LYS A 49 -0.29 7.82 5.10
N LEU A 50 0.88 7.39 4.64
CA LEU A 50 1.15 7.17 3.22
C LEU A 50 0.22 6.11 2.64
N PHE A 51 0.11 4.94 3.28
CA PHE A 51 -0.77 3.86 2.82
C PHE A 51 -2.24 4.25 2.87
N TYR A 52 -2.65 4.97 3.91
CA TYR A 52 -4.00 5.52 3.99
C TYR A 52 -4.33 6.45 2.81
N ALA A 53 -3.38 7.27 2.37
CA ALA A 53 -3.55 8.13 1.20
C ALA A 53 -3.66 7.35 -0.13
N TYR A 54 -3.04 6.19 -0.22
CA TYR A 54 -3.15 5.30 -1.39
C TYR A 54 -4.45 4.50 -1.41
N PHE A 55 -4.86 3.96 -0.27
CA PHE A 55 -5.95 2.97 -0.23
C PHE A 55 -7.31 3.56 0.07
N LYS A 56 -7.40 4.75 0.67
CA LYS A 56 -8.70 5.32 1.03
C LYS A 56 -9.41 5.91 -0.19
N HIS A 57 -10.69 5.54 -0.34
CA HIS A 57 -11.54 5.94 -1.46
C HIS A 57 -12.05 7.40 -1.40
N ASP A 58 -12.16 7.97 -0.20
CA ASP A 58 -12.85 9.25 0.02
C ASP A 58 -11.89 10.40 0.40
N LEU A 59 -10.60 10.27 0.11
CA LEU A 59 -9.61 11.28 0.50
C LEU A 59 -9.45 12.34 -0.59
N SER A 60 -9.42 13.63 -0.23
CA SER A 60 -9.19 14.69 -1.21
C SER A 60 -7.76 14.64 -1.77
N HIS A 61 -7.57 15.12 -3.01
CA HIS A 61 -6.24 15.17 -3.64
C HIS A 61 -5.22 15.97 -2.79
N ALA A 62 -5.67 17.06 -2.15
CA ALA A 62 -4.82 17.86 -1.29
C ALA A 62 -4.36 17.09 -0.04
N GLU A 63 -5.26 16.32 0.59
CA GLU A 63 -4.93 15.48 1.73
C GLU A 63 -4.01 14.32 1.35
N GLN A 64 -4.21 13.71 0.17
CA GLN A 64 -3.33 12.66 -0.36
C GLN A 64 -1.90 13.18 -0.55
N VAL A 65 -1.75 14.32 -1.22
CA VAL A 65 -0.45 14.98 -1.43
C VAL A 65 0.20 15.36 -0.12
N HIS A 66 -0.57 15.94 0.81
CA HIS A 66 -0.04 16.33 2.12
C HIS A 66 0.45 15.12 2.91
N ALA A 67 -0.27 14.00 2.90
CA ALA A 67 0.14 12.76 3.54
C ALA A 67 1.44 12.19 2.93
N ALA A 68 1.55 12.17 1.59
CA ALA A 68 2.77 11.74 0.91
C ALA A 68 3.98 12.65 1.21
N MET A 69 3.78 13.97 1.22
CA MET A 69 4.83 14.93 1.58
C MET A 69 5.31 14.75 3.01
N GLN A 70 4.39 14.57 3.96
CA GLN A 70 4.73 14.32 5.37
C GLN A 70 5.53 13.03 5.54
N ALA A 71 5.13 11.95 4.86
CA ALA A 71 5.86 10.68 4.88
C ALA A 71 7.26 10.83 4.27
N ASN A 72 7.38 11.49 3.11
CA ASN A 72 8.66 11.73 2.44
C ASN A 72 9.61 12.55 3.34
N PHE A 73 9.11 13.66 3.89
CA PHE A 73 9.90 14.51 4.79
C PHE A 73 10.37 13.76 6.02
N PHE A 74 9.49 12.96 6.64
CA PHE A 74 9.87 12.12 7.76
C PHE A 74 10.96 11.11 7.38
N LEU A 75 10.82 10.40 6.26
CA LEU A 75 11.81 9.42 5.79
C LEU A 75 13.17 10.07 5.55
N GLN A 76 13.20 11.24 4.92
CA GLN A 76 14.44 11.99 4.66
C GLN A 76 15.10 12.48 5.94
N LEU A 77 14.32 13.03 6.87
CA LEU A 77 14.81 13.45 8.18
C LEU A 77 15.37 12.28 8.98
N TRP A 78 14.64 11.17 9.02
CA TRP A 78 15.07 9.97 9.75
C TRP A 78 16.35 9.38 9.16
N HIS A 79 16.42 9.24 7.84
CA HIS A 79 17.62 8.74 7.17
C HIS A 79 18.83 9.65 7.43
N SER A 80 18.66 10.97 7.32
CA SER A 80 19.71 11.95 7.61
C SER A 80 20.16 11.87 9.07
N HIS A 81 19.22 11.76 10.01
CA HIS A 81 19.51 11.61 11.44
C HIS A 81 20.37 10.38 11.73
N ILE A 82 20.00 9.20 11.20
CA ILE A 82 20.79 7.98 11.38
C ILE A 82 22.17 8.12 10.73
N THR A 83 22.25 8.72 9.55
CA THR A 83 23.52 8.96 8.84
C THR A 83 24.47 9.83 9.68
N ASP A 84 23.96 10.93 10.25
CA ASP A 84 24.76 11.85 11.05
C ASP A 84 25.18 11.22 12.39
N LYS A 85 24.31 10.45 13.03
CA LYS A 85 24.64 9.70 14.25
C LYS A 85 25.69 8.63 14.00
N ASN A 86 25.62 7.92 12.89
CA ASN A 86 26.60 6.90 12.49
C ASN A 86 28.01 7.50 12.30
N ARG A 87 28.10 8.76 11.85
CA ARG A 87 29.38 9.48 11.71
C ARG A 87 30.02 9.86 13.06
N HIS A 88 29.32 9.72 14.18
CA HIS A 88 29.86 10.15 15.47
C HIS A 88 30.99 9.22 15.95
N PRO A 89 32.18 9.73 16.29
CA PRO A 89 33.36 8.91 16.57
C PRO A 89 33.20 7.98 17.78
N ILE A 90 32.45 8.40 18.80
CA ILE A 90 32.30 7.65 20.07
C ILE A 90 31.15 6.63 20.04
N HIS A 91 30.02 6.96 19.40
CA HIS A 91 28.78 6.17 19.48
C HIS A 91 28.18 5.81 18.12
N GLY A 92 28.88 6.09 17.01
CA GLY A 92 28.38 5.81 15.66
C GLY A 92 28.11 4.33 15.39
N HIS A 93 28.87 3.44 16.03
CA HIS A 93 28.68 1.99 15.92
C HIS A 93 27.31 1.48 16.44
N PHE A 94 26.59 2.28 17.24
CA PHE A 94 25.21 1.95 17.64
C PHE A 94 24.16 2.31 16.57
N PHE A 95 24.51 3.15 15.60
CA PHE A 95 23.59 3.70 14.59
C PHE A 95 23.87 3.15 13.19
N LEU A 96 24.30 1.89 13.10
CA LEU A 96 24.54 1.22 11.82
C LEU A 96 23.24 1.16 11.01
N HIS A 97 23.33 1.53 9.73
CA HIS A 97 22.16 1.61 8.84
C HIS A 97 21.34 0.32 8.77
N HIS A 98 21.99 -0.85 8.79
CA HIS A 98 21.31 -2.14 8.69
C HIS A 98 20.56 -2.55 9.97
N CYS A 99 20.86 -1.91 11.12
CA CYS A 99 20.21 -2.18 12.40
C CYS A 99 19.25 -1.07 12.83
N SER A 100 19.50 0.17 12.40
CA SER A 100 18.81 1.38 12.90
C SER A 100 17.90 2.04 11.86
N CYS A 101 17.92 1.55 10.63
CA CYS A 101 17.07 2.03 9.54
C CYS A 101 16.34 0.85 8.90
N ILE A 102 15.28 1.14 8.14
CA ILE A 102 14.72 0.18 7.20
C ILE A 102 15.78 -0.20 6.14
N SER A 103 15.59 -1.34 5.49
CA SER A 103 16.47 -1.77 4.39
C SER A 103 16.55 -0.68 3.32
N SER A 104 17.71 -0.58 2.66
CA SER A 104 17.92 0.41 1.59
C SER A 104 16.90 0.26 0.46
N GLN A 105 16.45 -0.97 0.20
CA GLN A 105 15.40 -1.27 -0.76
C GLN A 105 14.05 -0.69 -0.32
N ASN A 106 13.63 -0.95 0.92
CA ASN A 106 12.36 -0.43 1.44
C ASN A 106 12.39 1.10 1.52
N PHE A 107 13.52 1.69 1.90
CA PHE A 107 13.68 3.14 1.90
C PHE A 107 13.47 3.73 0.51
N LYS A 108 14.12 3.18 -0.51
CA LYS A 108 13.93 3.62 -1.91
C LYS A 108 12.49 3.44 -2.37
N SER A 109 11.89 2.28 -2.12
CA SER A 109 10.50 1.99 -2.49
C SER A 109 9.52 2.97 -1.85
N LEU A 110 9.64 3.27 -0.55
CA LEU A 110 8.75 4.21 0.13
C LEU A 110 8.90 5.65 -0.39
N ASN A 111 10.14 6.09 -0.64
CA ASN A 111 10.37 7.40 -1.27
C ASN A 111 9.76 7.45 -2.68
N SER A 112 9.95 6.40 -3.48
CA SER A 112 9.34 6.29 -4.81
C SER A 112 7.81 6.30 -4.76
N CYS A 113 7.19 5.66 -3.77
CA CYS A 113 5.74 5.76 -3.55
C CYS A 113 5.31 7.20 -3.24
N CYS A 114 6.02 7.91 -2.35
CA CYS A 114 5.70 9.31 -2.07
C CYS A 114 5.77 10.18 -3.34
N ASP A 115 6.85 10.05 -4.10
CA ASP A 115 7.03 10.79 -5.35
C ASP A 115 5.97 10.42 -6.40
N ALA A 116 5.64 9.13 -6.53
CA ALA A 116 4.66 8.64 -7.48
C ALA A 116 3.27 9.20 -7.17
N LEU A 117 2.83 9.20 -5.91
CA LEU A 117 1.52 9.73 -5.53
C LEU A 117 1.41 11.22 -5.89
N ILE A 118 2.43 12.01 -5.59
CA ILE A 118 2.46 13.45 -5.87
C ILE A 118 2.45 13.68 -7.39
N LYS A 119 3.32 13.00 -8.14
CA LYS A 119 3.42 13.16 -9.60
C LYS A 119 2.14 12.73 -10.31
N LEU A 120 1.56 11.59 -9.91
CA LEU A 120 0.30 11.11 -10.47
C LEU A 120 -0.83 12.10 -10.20
N THR A 121 -0.92 12.64 -8.98
CA THR A 121 -1.93 13.66 -8.65
C THR A 121 -1.81 14.87 -9.58
N LEU A 122 -0.60 15.38 -9.78
CA LEU A 122 -0.36 16.53 -10.67
C LEU A 122 -0.68 16.21 -12.13
N VAL A 123 -0.27 15.05 -12.63
CA VAL A 123 -0.55 14.59 -14.00
C VAL A 123 -2.05 14.45 -14.24
N TYR A 124 -2.80 13.87 -13.30
CA TYR A 124 -4.26 13.76 -13.41
C TYR A 124 -4.93 15.13 -13.43
N GLN A 125 -4.48 16.05 -12.58
CA GLN A 125 -5.01 17.41 -12.54
C GLN A 125 -4.77 18.18 -13.85
N GLU A 126 -3.61 17.99 -14.48
CA GLU A 126 -3.21 18.71 -15.69
C GLU A 126 -3.77 18.08 -16.98
N TYR A 127 -3.65 16.75 -17.13
CA TYR A 127 -3.94 16.05 -18.38
C TYR A 127 -5.28 15.32 -18.39
N TYR A 128 -5.87 15.03 -17.22
CA TYR A 128 -7.09 14.23 -17.11
C TYR A 128 -8.14 14.85 -16.15
N PRO A 129 -8.50 16.14 -16.30
CA PRO A 129 -9.36 16.84 -15.33
C PRO A 129 -10.78 16.27 -15.22
N THR A 130 -11.23 15.50 -16.22
CA THR A 130 -12.55 14.84 -16.24
C THR A 130 -12.52 13.42 -15.68
N VAL A 131 -11.34 12.85 -15.46
CA VAL A 131 -11.17 11.48 -14.95
C VAL A 131 -10.82 11.57 -13.47
N PRO A 132 -11.56 10.90 -12.57
CA PRO A 132 -11.23 10.90 -11.16
C PRO A 132 -9.89 10.20 -10.95
N PHE A 133 -9.03 10.76 -10.09
CA PHE A 133 -7.79 10.12 -9.69
C PHE A 133 -8.07 9.09 -8.59
N LEU A 134 -7.77 7.81 -8.86
CA LEU A 134 -8.08 6.68 -7.98
C LEU A 134 -6.79 5.94 -7.61
N PRO A 135 -6.02 6.41 -6.60
CA PRO A 135 -4.69 5.89 -6.28
C PRO A 135 -4.61 4.37 -6.09
N TRP A 136 -5.64 3.77 -5.48
CA TRP A 136 -5.71 2.33 -5.21
C TRP A 136 -5.81 1.47 -6.49
N GLN A 137 -6.19 2.05 -7.63
CA GLN A 137 -6.21 1.32 -8.91
C GLN A 137 -4.85 1.24 -9.59
N HIS A 138 -3.86 2.02 -9.13
CA HIS A 138 -2.51 2.00 -9.68
C HIS A 138 -1.60 0.92 -9.06
N GLY A 139 -2.14 0.05 -8.19
CA GLY A 139 -1.46 -1.11 -7.61
C GLY A 139 -1.69 -2.41 -8.38
N SER A 140 -1.09 -3.49 -7.90
CA SER A 140 -1.24 -4.85 -8.46
C SER A 140 -2.48 -5.60 -7.97
N LEU A 141 -3.24 -5.05 -7.01
CA LEU A 141 -4.39 -5.72 -6.39
C LEU A 141 -5.40 -6.30 -7.41
N PRO A 142 -5.76 -5.61 -8.52
CA PRO A 142 -6.64 -6.21 -9.52
C PRO A 142 -6.04 -7.48 -10.15
N LEU A 143 -4.73 -7.48 -10.43
CA LEU A 143 -4.04 -8.65 -10.97
C LEU A 143 -4.00 -9.78 -9.94
N GLU A 144 -3.65 -9.49 -8.69
CA GLU A 144 -3.64 -10.49 -7.60
C GLU A 144 -5.01 -11.15 -7.44
N LYS A 145 -6.10 -10.39 -7.53
CA LYS A 145 -7.47 -10.92 -7.51
C LYS A 145 -7.76 -11.81 -8.71
N ILE A 146 -7.33 -11.42 -9.92
CA ILE A 146 -7.47 -12.27 -11.12
C ILE A 146 -6.70 -13.58 -10.93
N PHE A 147 -5.47 -13.53 -10.44
CA PHE A 147 -4.67 -14.71 -10.13
C PHE A 147 -5.34 -15.59 -9.07
N GLY A 148 -5.82 -14.99 -7.98
CA GLY A 148 -6.55 -15.70 -6.91
C GLY A 148 -7.78 -16.43 -7.45
N ILE A 149 -8.63 -15.74 -8.20
CA ILE A 149 -9.81 -16.34 -8.85
C ILE A 149 -9.39 -17.45 -9.81
N THR A 150 -8.35 -17.25 -10.61
CA THR A 150 -7.86 -18.27 -11.56
C THR A 150 -7.37 -19.51 -10.81
N CYS A 151 -6.65 -19.34 -9.69
CA CYS A 151 -6.19 -20.44 -8.85
C CYS A 151 -7.33 -21.22 -8.18
N GLU A 152 -8.49 -20.58 -7.93
CA GLU A 152 -9.71 -21.28 -7.47
C GLU A 152 -10.28 -22.20 -8.56
N PHE A 153 -10.20 -21.80 -9.83
CA PHE A 153 -10.62 -22.65 -10.96
C PHE A 153 -9.59 -23.73 -11.31
N LEU A 154 -8.29 -23.39 -11.29
CA LEU A 154 -7.20 -24.27 -11.66
C LEU A 154 -5.94 -23.93 -10.86
N THR A 155 -5.56 -24.75 -9.87
CA THR A 155 -4.52 -24.38 -8.89
C THR A 155 -3.12 -24.18 -9.47
N ASN A 156 -2.75 -24.89 -10.55
CA ASN A 156 -1.43 -24.80 -11.19
C ASN A 156 -1.59 -24.65 -12.70
N PHE A 157 -2.14 -23.52 -13.13
CA PHE A 157 -2.33 -23.24 -14.54
C PHE A 157 -1.04 -22.77 -15.23
N SER A 158 -0.85 -23.18 -16.48
CA SER A 158 0.11 -22.64 -17.41
C SER A 158 -0.39 -21.32 -18.02
N TYR A 159 0.50 -20.55 -18.66
CA TYR A 159 0.12 -19.32 -19.33
C TYR A 159 -0.97 -19.52 -20.41
N VAL A 160 -0.93 -20.64 -21.13
CA VAL A 160 -1.94 -20.97 -22.16
C VAL A 160 -3.32 -21.19 -21.52
N GLU A 161 -3.36 -21.85 -20.37
CA GLU A 161 -4.59 -22.09 -19.62
C GLU A 161 -5.16 -20.78 -19.06
N LEU A 162 -4.31 -19.88 -18.55
CA LEU A 162 -4.73 -18.52 -18.16
C LEU A 162 -5.36 -17.77 -19.33
N LEU A 163 -4.74 -17.79 -20.50
CA LEU A 163 -5.29 -17.13 -21.70
C LEU A 163 -6.64 -17.74 -22.10
N GLY A 164 -6.79 -19.06 -22.01
CA GLY A 164 -8.06 -19.73 -22.25
C GLY A 164 -9.17 -19.28 -21.29
N ILE A 165 -8.85 -19.14 -20.00
CA ILE A 165 -9.78 -18.65 -18.98
C ILE A 165 -10.18 -17.20 -19.25
N LEU A 166 -9.21 -16.32 -19.54
CA LEU A 166 -9.47 -14.92 -19.84
C LEU A 166 -10.34 -14.75 -21.09
N HIS A 167 -10.05 -15.50 -22.15
CA HIS A 167 -10.84 -15.49 -23.37
C HIS A 167 -12.28 -15.96 -23.10
N HIS A 168 -12.46 -17.00 -22.28
CA HIS A 168 -13.78 -17.46 -21.89
C HIS A 168 -14.58 -16.38 -21.13
N ILE A 169 -13.94 -15.67 -20.20
CA ILE A 169 -14.56 -14.58 -19.44
C ILE A 169 -14.98 -13.43 -20.38
N GLU A 170 -14.12 -13.06 -21.32
CA GLU A 170 -14.41 -12.02 -22.32
C GLU A 170 -15.65 -12.37 -23.16
N GLN A 171 -15.72 -13.61 -23.66
CA GLN A 171 -16.87 -14.08 -24.42
C GLN A 171 -18.16 -14.08 -23.59
N GLN A 172 -18.10 -14.47 -22.30
CA GLN A 172 -19.26 -14.38 -21.41
C GLN A 172 -19.72 -12.94 -21.19
N GLN A 173 -18.79 -11.99 -21.03
CA GLN A 173 -19.12 -10.57 -20.90
C GLN A 173 -19.82 -10.03 -22.15
N GLU A 174 -19.34 -10.36 -23.35
CA GLU A 174 -19.98 -9.95 -24.60
C GLU A 174 -21.42 -10.47 -24.70
N VAL A 175 -21.65 -11.75 -24.39
CA VAL A 175 -22.99 -12.35 -24.39
C VAL A 175 -23.90 -11.67 -23.36
N LEU A 176 -23.42 -11.43 -22.14
CA LEU A 176 -24.19 -10.75 -21.10
C LEU A 176 -24.57 -9.31 -21.49
N LEU A 177 -23.65 -8.57 -22.14
CA LEU A 177 -23.93 -7.23 -22.65
C LEU A 177 -24.99 -7.26 -23.75
N GLN A 178 -24.90 -8.21 -24.68
CA GLN A 178 -25.91 -8.40 -25.72
C GLN A 178 -27.29 -8.75 -25.12
N LEU A 179 -27.33 -9.58 -24.09
CA LEU A 179 -28.56 -9.91 -23.36
C LEU A 179 -29.14 -8.69 -22.63
N ALA A 180 -28.30 -7.89 -21.98
CA ALA A 180 -28.73 -6.67 -21.29
C ALA A 180 -29.31 -5.62 -22.27
N LEU A 181 -28.76 -5.53 -23.49
CA LEU A 181 -29.25 -4.61 -24.53
C LEU A 181 -30.52 -5.13 -25.23
N SER A 182 -30.73 -6.45 -25.29
CA SER A 182 -31.90 -7.06 -25.93
C SER A 182 -33.13 -7.17 -25.03
N TYR A 183 -32.96 -7.02 -23.71
CA TYR A 183 -34.06 -6.86 -22.76
C TYR A 183 -34.03 -5.46 -22.14
N PRO A 184 -34.63 -4.44 -22.79
CA PRO A 184 -34.82 -3.16 -22.12
C PRO A 184 -35.73 -3.41 -20.92
N ILE A 185 -35.21 -3.15 -19.72
CA ILE A 185 -36.00 -3.08 -18.50
C ILE A 185 -37.18 -2.16 -18.80
N CYS A 186 -38.39 -2.70 -18.83
CA CYS A 186 -39.61 -1.92 -18.88
C CYS A 186 -39.54 -0.91 -17.73
N GLN A 187 -39.34 0.36 -18.05
CA GLN A 187 -39.49 1.45 -17.10
C GLN A 187 -40.95 1.49 -16.67
N THR A 188 -41.21 1.12 -15.42
CA THR A 188 -42.44 1.42 -14.68
C THR A 188 -42.13 2.46 -13.61
#